data_AF-A0A7H4P1A1-F1
#
_entry.id   AF-A0A7H4P1A1-F1
#
_cell.length_a   1.000
_cell.length_b   1.000
_cell.length_c   1.000
_cell.angle_alpha   90.00
_cell.angle_beta   90.00
_cell.angle_gamma   90.00
#
_symmetry.space_group_name_H-M   'P 1'
#
loop_
_entity.id
_entity.type
_entity.pdbx_description
1 polymer ?
#
loop_
_entity_poly.entity_id
_entity_poly.type
_entity_poly.pdbx_seq_one_letter_code
_entity_poly.pdbx_strand_id
1 'polypeptide(L)' 'MTLLEVCCYSMECALEAQRRGADRIELCAAPQEGG' A
#
# COMPACT_ATOMS: atom_id res chain seq x y z
N MET A 1 7.48 8.60 -16.86
CA MET A 1 6.88 8.53 -15.50
C MET A 1 7.09 7.13 -14.95
N THR A 2 7.46 7.02 -13.68
CA THR A 2 7.56 5.75 -12.94
C THR A 2 6.28 5.54 -12.13
N LEU A 3 5.82 4.30 -12.00
CA LEU A 3 4.70 3.97 -11.12
C LEU A 3 5.17 3.85 -9.67
N LEU A 4 4.41 4.43 -8.75
CA LEU A 4 4.57 4.26 -7.31
C LEU A 4 3.59 3.19 -6.81
N GLU A 5 4.13 2.05 -6.38
CA GLU A 5 3.39 1.02 -5.64
C GLU A 5 3.65 1.14 -4.14
N VAL A 6 2.62 0.95 -3.31
CA VAL A 6 2.73 0.98 -1.85
C VAL A 6 2.18 -0.31 -1.24
N CYS A 7 3.01 -1.00 -0.47
CA CYS A 7 2.61 -2.12 0.37
C CYS A 7 1.84 -1.61 1.59
N CYS A 8 0.59 -2.05 1.74
CA CYS A 8 -0.33 -1.63 2.78
C CYS A 8 -0.79 -2.84 3.62
N TYR A 9 -0.95 -2.66 4.93
CA TYR A 9 -1.33 -3.73 5.86
C TYR A 9 -2.74 -3.57 6.45
N SER A 10 -3.52 -2.61 5.92
CA SER A 10 -4.90 -2.37 6.31
C SER A 10 -5.64 -1.58 5.23
N MET A 11 -6.97 -1.62 5.28
CA MET A 11 -7.81 -0.80 4.40
C MET A 11 -7.60 0.70 4.63
N GLU A 12 -7.39 1.12 5.88
CA GLU A 12 -7.08 2.52 6.21
C GLU A 12 -5.75 2.98 5.56
N CYS A 13 -4.72 2.14 5.61
CA CYS A 13 -3.43 2.40 4.97
C CYS A 13 -3.59 2.52 3.45
N ALA A 14 -4.34 1.61 2.82
CA ALA A 14 -4.61 1.65 1.38
C ALA A 14 -5.35 2.93 0.96
N LEU A 15 -6.37 3.34 1.72
CA LEU A 15 -7.09 4.59 1.47
C LEU A 15 -6.19 5.82 1.62
N GLU A 16 -5.29 5.82 2.62
CA GLU A 16 -4.36 6.93 2.82
C GLU A 16 -3.30 7.00 1.72
N ALA A 17 -2.75 5.86 1.31
CA ALA A 17 -1.81 5.77 0.19
C ALA A 17 -2.45 6.25 -1.12
N GLN A 18 -3.69 5.85 -1.40
CA GLN A 18 -4.44 6.34 -2.56
C GLN A 18 -4.65 7.86 -2.50
N ARG A 19 -5.08 8.42 -1.35
CA ARG A 19 -5.25 9.88 -1.18
C ARG A 19 -3.95 10.66 -1.40
N ARG A 20 -2.80 10.04 -1.16
CA ARG A 20 -1.46 10.63 -1.32
C ARG A 20 -0.84 10.42 -2.71
N GLY A 21 -1.56 9.77 -3.62
CA GLY A 21 -1.12 9.61 -5.01
C GLY A 21 -0.29 8.36 -5.29
N ALA A 22 -0.47 7.29 -4.51
CA ALA A 22 0.00 5.97 -4.93
C ALA A 22 -0.75 5.54 -6.21
N ASP A 23 -0.01 5.05 -7.20
CA ASP A 23 -0.58 4.55 -8.46
C ASP A 23 -1.13 3.12 -8.30
N ARG A 24 -0.53 2.34 -7.39
CA ARG A 24 -0.91 0.95 -7.12
C ARG A 24 -0.74 0.60 -5.64
N ILE A 25 -1.59 -0.29 -5.15
CA ILE A 25 -1.54 -0.81 -3.78
C ILE A 25 -1.32 -2.31 -3.83
N GLU A 26 -0.36 -2.78 -3.04
CA GLU A 26 -0.22 -4.19 -2.66
C GLU A 26 -0.81 -4.32 -1.25
N LEU A 27 -1.86 -5.12 -1.07
CA LEU A 27 -2.52 -5.29 0.22
C LEU A 27 -2.07 -6.61 0.87
N CYS A 28 -1.34 -6.50 1.98
CA CYS A 28 -0.69 -7.61 2.68
C CYS A 28 -1.21 -7.76 4.12
N ALA A 29 -0.75 -8.79 4.83
CA ALA A 29 -1.08 -9.07 6.23
C ALA A 29 0.02 -9.90 6.90
N ALA A 30 0.31 -9.63 8.18
CA ALA A 30 1.46 -10.18 8.94
C ALA A 30 2.80 -9.52 8.56
N PRO A 31 3.01 -8.23 8.91
CA PRO A 31 4.24 -7.49 8.58
C PRO A 31 5.54 -8.10 9.13
N GLN A 32 5.45 -8.88 10.21
CA GLN A 32 6.62 -9.57 10.78
C GLN A 32 7.05 -10.79 9.95
N GLU A 33 6.20 -11.25 9.03
CA GLU A 33 6.45 -12.35 8.09
C GLU A 33 6.89 -11.85 6.70
N GLY A 34 6.96 -10.53 6.51
CA GLY A 34 7.42 -9.90 5.27
C GLY A 34 6.32 -9.48 4.30
N GLY A 35 5.05 -9.57 4.70
CA GLY A 35 3.94 -9.18 3.84
C GLY A 35 2.66 -9.80 4.29
#